data_AF-A0A7J8GHY0-F1
#
_entry.id   AF-A0A7J8GHY0-F1
#
_cell.length_a   1.000
_cell.length_b   1.000
_cell.length_c   1.000
_cell.angle_alpha   90.00
_cell.angle_beta   90.00
_cell.angle_gamma   90.00
#
_symmetry.space_group_name_H-M   'P 1'
#
loop_
_entity.id
_entity.type
_entity.pdbx_description
1 polymer ?
#
loop_
_entity_poly.entity_id
_entity_poly.type
_entity_poly.pdbx_seq_one_letter_code
_entity_poly.pdbx_strand_id
1 'polypeptide(L)'
;MCLDAYARYLLFSKQPSQAQRMYEKALHISEEILGERHPQTIVLMSDLATTLDAQGHFDEACVYVQKASDLARQIEHPELHMLLSNLAAILIHRERYAQAKEIYQEALKQAELKKDEVSIQHIREELAELSRKK
;
A
#
# COMPACT_ATOMS: atom_id res chain seq x y z
N MET A 1 20.37 11.32 -1.61
CA MET A 1 19.14 10.78 -1.00
C MET A 1 18.11 10.68 -2.10
N CYS A 2 17.54 9.49 -2.36
CA CYS A 2 16.51 9.32 -3.38
C CYS A 2 15.20 10.00 -2.94
N LEU A 3 14.34 10.38 -3.89
CA LEU A 3 13.11 11.15 -3.62
C LEU A 3 12.15 10.40 -2.69
N ASP A 4 12.04 9.08 -2.84
CA ASP A 4 11.21 8.20 -2.01
C ASP A 4 11.74 8.10 -0.57
N ALA A 5 13.05 7.95 -0.39
CA ALA A 5 13.67 7.95 0.94
C ALA A 5 13.45 9.30 1.65
N TYR A 6 13.52 10.41 0.92
CA TYR A 6 13.22 11.74 1.46
C TYR A 6 11.72 11.88 1.79
N ALA A 7 10.83 11.33 0.97
CA ALA A 7 9.39 11.30 1.23
C ALA A 7 9.07 10.55 2.54
N ARG A 8 9.69 9.39 2.78
CA ARG A 8 9.55 8.64 4.05
C ARG A 8 10.01 9.46 5.26
N TYR A 9 11.13 10.16 5.12
CA TYR A 9 11.61 11.06 6.17
C TYR A 9 10.64 12.21 6.44
N LEU A 10 10.03 12.79 5.40
CA LEU A 10 9.04 13.85 5.54
C LEU A 10 7.75 13.37 6.22
N LEU A 11 7.29 12.15 5.93
CA LEU A 11 6.18 11.51 6.66
C LEU A 11 6.50 11.37 8.14
N PHE A 12 7.67 10.82 8.47
CA PHE A 12 8.13 10.71 9.86
C PHE A 12 8.18 12.08 10.55
N SER A 13 8.59 13.11 9.82
CA SER A 13 8.64 14.50 10.29
C SER A 13 7.28 15.21 10.29
N LYS A 14 6.17 14.46 10.12
CA LYS A 14 4.78 14.97 10.09
C LYS A 14 4.52 16.04 9.02
N GLN A 15 5.16 15.90 7.86
CA GLN A 15 4.98 16.80 6.70
C GLN A 15 4.40 16.03 5.49
N PRO A 16 3.16 15.50 5.58
CA PRO A 16 2.61 14.60 4.58
C PRO A 16 2.41 15.25 3.21
N SER A 17 2.06 16.55 3.15
CA SER A 17 1.90 17.24 1.85
C SER A 17 3.23 17.41 1.10
N GLN A 18 4.35 17.52 1.82
CA GLN A 18 5.67 17.54 1.18
C GLN A 18 6.10 16.13 0.76
N ALA A 19 5.82 15.12 1.59
CA ALA A 19 6.06 13.72 1.24
C ALA A 19 5.31 13.30 -0.03
N GLN A 20 4.03 13.68 -0.14
CA GLN A 20 3.22 13.44 -1.33
C GLN A 20 3.91 13.96 -2.59
N ARG A 21 4.34 15.23 -2.58
CA ARG A 21 5.04 15.84 -3.74
C ARG A 21 6.31 15.10 -4.10
N MET A 22 7.02 14.53 -3.12
CA MET A 22 8.23 13.75 -3.37
C MET A 22 7.89 12.38 -3.98
N TYR A 23 6.85 11.70 -3.48
CA TYR A 23 6.37 10.45 -4.06
C TYR A 23 5.78 10.63 -5.46
N GLU A 24 5.02 11.69 -5.73
CA GLU A 24 4.50 12.00 -7.07
C GLU A 24 5.64 12.19 -8.07
N LYS A 25 6.68 12.95 -7.70
CA LYS A 25 7.88 13.13 -8.54
C LYS A 25 8.64 11.82 -8.75
N ALA A 26 8.82 11.03 -7.69
CA ALA A 26 9.49 9.75 -7.76
C ALA A 26 8.72 8.77 -8.67
N LEU A 27 7.40 8.71 -8.52
CA LEU A 27 6.52 7.88 -9.31
C LEU A 27 6.59 8.26 -10.78
N HIS A 28 6.45 9.55 -11.11
CA HIS A 28 6.52 10.03 -12.49
C HIS A 28 7.85 9.67 -13.16
N ILE A 29 8.98 9.94 -12.49
CA ILE A 29 10.32 9.57 -13.00
C ILE A 29 10.43 8.05 -13.19
N SER A 30 9.91 7.28 -12.23
CA SER A 30 9.96 5.83 -12.28
C SER A 30 9.11 5.25 -13.41
N GLU A 31 7.91 5.80 -13.66
CA GLU A 31 7.04 5.43 -14.77
C GLU A 31 7.70 5.73 -16.12
N GLU A 32 8.35 6.89 -16.27
CA GLU A 32 9.02 7.25 -17.53
C GLU A 32 10.25 6.38 -17.83
N ILE A 33 11.04 6.04 -16.82
CA ILE A 33 12.32 5.35 -17.01
C ILE A 33 12.16 3.83 -16.99
N LEU A 34 11.37 3.30 -16.05
CA LEU A 34 11.26 1.87 -15.77
C LEU A 34 9.95 1.27 -16.30
N GLY A 35 8.94 2.10 -16.53
CA GLY A 35 7.61 1.68 -16.91
C GLY A 35 6.73 1.31 -15.71
N GLU A 36 5.42 1.39 -15.94
CA GLU A 36 4.38 1.24 -14.92
C GLU A 36 4.38 -0.12 -14.18
N ARG A 37 4.82 -1.19 -14.85
CA ARG A 37 4.87 -2.56 -14.30
C ARG A 37 6.13 -2.85 -13.50
N HIS A 38 7.08 -1.92 -13.43
CA HIS A 38 8.31 -2.18 -12.71
C HIS A 38 8.05 -2.26 -11.20
N PRO A 39 8.65 -3.22 -10.46
CA PRO A 39 8.45 -3.39 -9.02
C PRO A 39 8.53 -2.09 -8.21
N GLN A 40 9.57 -1.29 -8.45
CA GLN A 40 9.76 -0.01 -7.76
C GLN A 40 8.62 0.99 -8.04
N THR A 41 8.09 1.03 -9.26
CA THR A 41 7.01 1.94 -9.66
C THR A 41 5.73 1.59 -8.92
N ILE A 42 5.44 0.30 -8.80
CA ILE A 42 4.27 -0.21 -8.07
C ILE A 42 4.38 0.10 -6.57
N VAL A 43 5.56 -0.07 -5.97
CA VAL A 43 5.80 0.32 -4.56
C VAL A 43 5.57 1.81 -4.36
N LEU A 44 6.05 2.66 -5.29
CA LEU A 44 5.83 4.12 -5.22
C LEU A 44 4.35 4.50 -5.31
N MET A 45 3.55 3.80 -6.13
CA MET A 45 2.10 3.99 -6.16
C MET A 45 1.47 3.67 -4.80
N SER A 46 1.87 2.57 -4.16
CA SER A 46 1.37 2.20 -2.83
C SER A 46 1.80 3.21 -1.76
N ASP A 47 3.04 3.68 -1.78
CA ASP A 47 3.56 4.66 -0.81
C ASP A 47 2.85 6.02 -0.95
N LEU A 48 2.54 6.43 -2.18
CA LEU A 48 1.72 7.60 -2.45
C LEU A 48 0.29 7.42 -1.91
N ALA A 49 -0.31 6.24 -2.11
CA ALA A 49 -1.64 5.93 -1.58
C ALA A 49 -1.69 6.02 -0.06
N THR A 50 -0.73 5.41 0.65
CA THR A 50 -0.63 5.49 2.11
C THR A 50 -0.44 6.93 2.59
N THR A 51 0.29 7.76 1.83
CA THR A 51 0.46 9.19 2.13
C THR A 51 -0.86 9.96 1.99
N LEU A 52 -1.64 9.68 0.95
CA LEU A 52 -2.96 10.29 0.73
C LEU A 52 -3.96 9.85 1.80
N ASP A 53 -3.96 8.56 2.17
CA ASP A 53 -4.78 8.01 3.24
C ASP A 53 -4.50 8.70 4.59
N ALA A 54 -3.23 8.88 4.94
CA ALA A 54 -2.84 9.61 6.14
C ALA A 54 -3.28 11.10 6.15
N GLN A 55 -3.60 11.67 4.98
CA GLN A 55 -4.17 13.01 4.86
C GLN A 55 -5.70 13.02 4.85
N GLY A 56 -6.36 11.86 4.85
CA GLY A 56 -7.82 11.73 4.74
C GLY A 56 -8.35 11.70 3.31
N HIS A 57 -7.48 11.66 2.29
CA HIS A 57 -7.86 11.58 0.87
C HIS A 57 -8.11 10.12 0.44
N PHE A 58 -9.08 9.47 1.10
CA PHE A 58 -9.29 8.02 0.99
C PHE A 58 -9.70 7.55 -0.41
N ASP A 59 -10.48 8.35 -1.14
CA ASP A 59 -10.93 7.97 -2.49
C ASP A 59 -9.76 7.96 -3.48
N GLU A 60 -8.87 8.96 -3.43
CA GLU A 60 -7.66 9.03 -4.24
C GLU A 60 -6.66 7.94 -3.85
N ALA A 61 -6.45 7.73 -2.54
CA ALA A 61 -5.61 6.65 -2.03
C ALA A 61 -6.08 5.28 -2.55
N CYS A 62 -7.38 5.02 -2.52
CA CYS A 62 -7.95 3.77 -2.98
C CYS A 62 -7.69 3.52 -4.47
N VAL A 63 -7.72 4.55 -5.32
CA VAL A 63 -7.41 4.43 -6.75
C VAL A 63 -5.97 3.98 -6.95
N TYR A 64 -5.01 4.64 -6.28
CA TYR A 64 -3.59 4.31 -6.41
C TYR A 64 -3.26 2.90 -5.89
N VAL A 65 -3.73 2.54 -4.69
CA VAL A 65 -3.38 1.25 -4.08
C VAL A 65 -4.06 0.07 -4.79
N GLN A 66 -5.27 0.28 -5.35
CA GLN A 66 -5.95 -0.74 -6.16
C GLN A 66 -5.16 -1.00 -7.45
N LYS A 67 -4.77 0.07 -8.16
CA LYS A 67 -3.95 -0.02 -9.37
C LYS A 67 -2.62 -0.72 -9.08
N ALA A 68 -1.94 -0.33 -7.99
CA ALA A 68 -0.69 -0.96 -7.55
C ALA A 68 -0.88 -2.46 -7.29
N SER A 69 -1.93 -2.84 -6.56
CA SER A 69 -2.23 -4.24 -6.25
C SER A 69 -2.54 -5.06 -7.51
N ASP A 70 -3.27 -4.51 -8.47
CA ASP A 70 -3.62 -5.18 -9.73
C ASP A 70 -2.38 -5.42 -10.60
N LEU A 71 -1.49 -4.43 -10.70
CA LEU A 71 -0.21 -4.59 -11.40
C LEU A 71 0.70 -5.59 -10.68
N ALA A 72 0.77 -5.53 -9.34
CA ALA A 72 1.56 -6.42 -8.53
C ALA A 72 1.15 -7.89 -8.72
N ARG A 73 -0.15 -8.18 -8.84
CA ARG A 73 -0.66 -9.53 -9.17
C ARG A 73 -0.17 -10.01 -10.53
N GLN A 74 -0.16 -9.15 -11.54
CA GLN A 74 0.20 -9.52 -12.91
C GLN A 74 1.68 -9.87 -13.08
N ILE A 75 2.56 -9.29 -12.26
CA ILE A 75 4.01 -9.52 -12.33
C ILE A 75 4.54 -10.40 -11.21
N GLU A 76 3.65 -11.00 -10.40
CA GLU A 76 4.00 -11.81 -9.23
C GLU A 76 4.97 -11.08 -8.27
N HIS A 77 4.63 -9.83 -7.93
CA HIS A 77 5.49 -8.96 -7.13
C HIS A 77 5.84 -9.62 -5.78
N PRO A 78 7.12 -9.61 -5.35
CA PRO A 78 7.56 -10.28 -4.13
C PRO A 78 6.87 -9.76 -2.86
N GLU A 79 6.50 -8.49 -2.85
CA GLU A 79 5.85 -7.80 -1.73
C GLU A 79 4.32 -7.65 -1.90
N LEU A 80 3.69 -8.46 -2.77
CA LEU A 80 2.24 -8.38 -3.02
C LEU A 80 1.43 -8.37 -1.71
N HIS A 81 1.81 -9.16 -0.69
CA HIS A 81 1.13 -9.21 0.60
C HIS A 81 1.14 -7.86 1.34
N MET A 82 2.21 -7.07 1.23
CA MET A 82 2.30 -5.74 1.83
C MET A 82 1.37 -4.75 1.13
N LEU A 83 1.33 -4.77 -0.21
CA LEU A 83 0.44 -3.90 -0.99
C LEU A 83 -1.03 -4.22 -0.74
N LEU A 84 -1.38 -5.50 -0.64
CA LEU A 84 -2.73 -5.93 -0.28
C LEU A 84 -3.08 -5.49 1.15
N SER A 85 -2.14 -5.55 2.08
CA SER A 85 -2.35 -5.07 3.45
C SER A 85 -2.64 -3.56 3.48
N ASN A 86 -1.93 -2.77 2.69
CA ASN A 86 -2.19 -1.33 2.55
C ASN A 86 -3.56 -1.06 1.91
N LEU A 87 -3.95 -1.83 0.88
CA LEU A 87 -5.29 -1.73 0.30
C LEU A 87 -6.38 -2.04 1.33
N ALA A 88 -6.22 -3.09 2.13
CA ALA A 88 -7.18 -3.42 3.17
C ALA A 88 -7.30 -2.32 4.23
N ALA A 89 -6.19 -1.74 4.69
CA ALA A 89 -6.21 -0.62 5.63
C ALA A 89 -6.97 0.60 5.07
N ILE A 90 -6.70 0.98 3.82
CA ILE A 90 -7.40 2.09 3.14
C ILE A 90 -8.91 1.77 3.00
N LEU A 91 -9.28 0.52 2.72
CA LEU A 91 -10.68 0.10 2.65
C LEU A 91 -11.38 0.20 4.02
N ILE A 92 -10.69 -0.06 5.13
CA ILE A 92 -11.21 0.14 6.49
C ILE A 92 -11.51 1.61 6.74
N HIS A 93 -10.60 2.51 6.35
CA HIS A 93 -10.81 3.96 6.48
C HIS A 93 -12.01 4.46 5.65
N ARG A 94 -12.36 3.75 4.58
CA ARG A 94 -13.58 3.95 3.77
C ARG A 94 -14.80 3.18 4.29
N GLU A 95 -14.73 2.59 5.48
CA GLU A 95 -15.79 1.78 6.10
C GLU A 95 -16.20 0.55 5.27
N ARG A 96 -15.34 0.10 4.34
CA ARG A 96 -15.58 -1.09 3.50
C ARG A 96 -15.02 -2.35 4.16
N TYR A 97 -15.47 -2.64 5.37
CA TYR A 97 -14.93 -3.72 6.21
C TYR A 97 -15.00 -5.11 5.57
N ALA A 98 -16.09 -5.42 4.84
CA ALA A 98 -16.24 -6.70 4.16
C ALA A 98 -15.17 -6.91 3.07
N GLN A 99 -14.93 -5.88 2.24
CA GLN A 99 -13.90 -5.92 1.20
C GLN A 99 -12.50 -5.97 1.84
N ALA A 100 -12.25 -5.18 2.88
CA ALA A 100 -10.98 -5.20 3.59
C ALA A 100 -10.65 -6.60 4.15
N LYS A 101 -11.65 -7.30 4.70
CA LYS A 101 -11.48 -8.67 5.21
C LYS A 101 -11.07 -9.65 4.10
N GLU A 102 -11.72 -9.59 2.94
CA GLU A 102 -11.37 -10.43 1.80
C GLU A 102 -9.93 -10.15 1.32
N ILE A 103 -9.55 -8.88 1.22
CA ILE A 103 -8.20 -8.49 0.82
C ILE A 103 -7.15 -8.94 1.84
N TYR A 104 -7.39 -8.81 3.14
CA TYR A 104 -6.46 -9.32 4.15
C TYR A 104 -6.34 -10.84 4.14
N GLN A 105 -7.43 -11.56 3.87
CA GLN A 105 -7.35 -13.02 3.71
C GLN A 105 -6.46 -13.42 2.53
N GLU A 106 -6.52 -12.67 1.44
CA GLU A 106 -5.60 -12.86 0.32
C GLU A 106 -4.16 -12.47 0.69
N ALA A 107 -3.96 -11.33 1.35
CA ALA A 107 -2.66 -10.90 1.84
C ALA A 107 -2.00 -11.96 2.74
N LEU A 108 -2.79 -12.58 3.62
CA LEU A 108 -2.34 -13.64 4.52
C LEU A 108 -1.83 -14.86 3.75
N LYS A 109 -2.57 -15.33 2.75
CA LYS A 109 -2.14 -16.46 1.91
C LYS A 109 -0.82 -16.16 1.21
N GLN A 110 -0.68 -14.94 0.67
CA GLN A 110 0.56 -14.51 0.00
C GLN A 110 1.74 -14.44 0.99
N ALA A 111 1.52 -13.90 2.19
CA ALA A 111 2.54 -13.83 3.24
C ALA A 111 2.97 -15.24 3.72
N GLU A 112 2.02 -16.17 3.87
CA GLU A 112 2.28 -17.58 4.21
C GLU A 112 3.10 -18.29 3.14
N LEU A 113 2.80 -18.07 1.85
CA LEU A 113 3.60 -18.60 0.74
C LEU A 113 5.04 -18.07 0.76
N LYS A 114 5.23 -16.80 1.12
CA LYS A 114 6.56 -16.17 1.25
C LYS A 114 7.25 -16.47 2.58
N LYS A 115 6.56 -17.09 3.54
CA LYS A 115 7.03 -17.34 4.91
C LYS A 115 7.45 -16.06 5.65
N ASP A 116 6.74 -14.96 5.40
CA ASP A 116 6.96 -13.70 6.09
C ASP A 116 6.18 -13.68 7.41
N GLU A 117 6.80 -14.18 8.47
CA GLU A 117 6.18 -14.32 9.79
C GLU A 117 5.69 -13.00 10.39
N VAL A 118 6.39 -11.90 10.12
CA VAL A 118 6.03 -10.57 10.62
C VAL A 118 4.72 -10.12 9.99
N SER A 119 4.63 -10.22 8.66
CA SER A 119 3.42 -9.87 7.93
C SER A 119 2.25 -10.78 8.28
N ILE A 120 2.49 -12.09 8.44
CA ILE A 120 1.46 -13.06 8.85
C ILE A 120 0.85 -12.66 10.19
N GLN A 121 1.70 -12.34 11.19
CA GLN A 121 1.24 -11.98 12.52
C GLN A 121 0.42 -10.68 12.47
N HIS A 122 0.95 -9.65 11.81
CA HIS A 122 0.26 -8.37 11.64
C HIS A 122 -1.11 -8.53 10.96
N ILE A 123 -1.18 -9.25 9.83
CA ILE A 123 -2.44 -9.46 9.10
C ILE A 123 -3.47 -10.24 9.93
N ARG A 124 -3.03 -11.20 10.76
CA ARG A 124 -3.92 -11.96 11.65
C ARG A 124 -4.51 -11.08 12.76
N GLU A 125 -3.72 -10.17 13.30
CA GLU A 125 -4.18 -9.20 14.29
C GLU A 125 -5.26 -8.29 13.67
N GLU A 126 -4.99 -7.70 12.51
CA GLU A 126 -5.94 -6.86 11.78
C GLU A 126 -7.25 -7.60 11.42
N LEU A 127 -7.16 -8.86 10.98
CA LEU A 127 -8.34 -9.69 10.71
C LEU A 127 -9.16 -10.00 11.97
N ALA A 128 -8.50 -10.17 13.12
CA ALA A 128 -9.16 -10.39 14.39
C ALA A 128 -9.88 -9.12 14.87
N GLU A 129 -9.27 -7.94 14.68
CA GLU A 129 -9.90 -6.66 14.97
C GLU A 129 -11.11 -6.39 14.08
N LEU A 130 -10.98 -6.62 12.77
CA LEU A 130 -12.08 -6.49 11.81
C LEU A 130 -13.26 -7.38 12.15
N SER A 131 -13.01 -8.60 12.66
CA SER A 131 -14.08 -9.53 13.05
C SER A 131 -14.85 -9.07 14.29
N ARG A 132 -14.31 -8.11 15.06
CA ARG A 132 -14.97 -7.49 16.22
C ARG A 132 -15.80 -6.26 15.86
N LYS A 133 -15.47 -5.59 14.75
CA LYS A 133 -16.23 -4.46 14.21
C LYS A 133 -17.37 -5.01 13.33
N LYS A 134 -18.60 -5.02 13.87
CA LYS A 134 -19.81 -5.42 13.14
C LYS A 134 -20.42 -4.25 12.39
#